data_AF-A0A412C4P0-F1
#
_entry.id   AF-A0A412C4P0-F1
#
_cell.length_a   1.000
_cell.length_b   1.000
_cell.length_c   1.000
_cell.angle_alpha   90.00
_cell.angle_beta   90.00
_cell.angle_gamma   90.00
#
_symmetry.space_group_name_H-M   'P 1'
#
loop_
_entity.id
_entity.type
_entity.pdbx_description
1 polymer ?
#
loop_
_entity_poly.entity_id
_entity_poly.type
_entity_poly.pdbx_seq_one_letter_code
_entity_poly.pdbx_strand_id
1 'polypeptide(L)' 'MERKYFKALNFDLDTHQLQEHYPGANYRQAYDDLRRFFKKHRFLHRQGSGYISEDNWICS' A
#
# COMPACT_ATOMS: atom_id res chain seq x y z
N MET A 1 -15.24 12.57 23.31
CA MET A 1 -14.63 12.58 21.96
C MET A 1 -14.15 11.15 21.70
N GLU A 2 -14.71 10.45 20.71
CA GLU A 2 -14.25 9.10 20.38
C GLU A 2 -12.81 9.13 19.85
N ARG A 3 -12.00 8.16 20.28
CA ARG A 3 -10.62 8.02 19.80
C ARG A 3 -10.64 7.36 18.43
N LYS A 4 -10.05 8.03 17.46
CA LYS A 4 -9.88 7.53 16.09
C LYS A 4 -8.53 6.84 15.98
N TYR A 5 -8.52 5.62 15.47
CA TYR A 5 -7.32 4.86 15.19
C TYR A 5 -7.20 4.61 13.69
N PHE A 6 -6.03 4.94 13.15
CA PHE A 6 -5.67 4.68 11.76
C PHE A 6 -4.65 3.55 11.71
N LYS A 7 -4.73 2.73 10.67
CA LYS A 7 -3.72 1.71 10.38
C LYS A 7 -2.74 2.27 9.36
N ALA A 8 -1.45 2.10 9.63
CA ALA A 8 -0.38 2.41 8.69
C ALA A 8 0.25 1.12 8.17
N LEU A 9 0.61 1.11 6.89
CA LEU A 9 1.30 0.00 6.25
C LEU A 9 2.50 0.55 5.49
N ASN A 10 3.67 -0.02 5.76
CA ASN A 10 4.93 0.27 5.07
C ASN A 10 5.58 -1.07 4.70
N PHE A 11 6.17 -1.14 3.51
CA PHE A 11 6.83 -2.35 3.02
C PHE A 11 8.06 -1.98 2.19
N ASP A 12 8.87 -2.97 1.86
CA ASP A 12 9.95 -2.86 0.87
C ASP A 12 9.82 -4.04 -0.10
N LEU A 13 10.25 -3.86 -1.34
CA LEU A 13 10.26 -4.91 -2.36
C LEU A 13 11.68 -5.06 -2.89
N ASP A 14 12.19 -6.28 -2.84
CA ASP A 14 13.46 -6.60 -3.44
C ASP A 14 13.38 -6.36 -4.97
N THR A 15 14.25 -5.46 -5.46
CA THR A 15 14.23 -5.04 -6.86
C THR A 15 14.71 -6.15 -7.79
N HIS A 16 15.64 -7.01 -7.37
CA HIS A 16 16.08 -8.15 -8.18
C HIS A 16 14.96 -9.17 -8.31
N GLN A 17 14.26 -9.46 -7.22
CA GLN A 17 13.10 -10.36 -7.25
C GLN A 17 11.95 -9.81 -8.09
N LEU A 18 11.72 -8.49 -8.05
CA LEU A 18 10.73 -7.87 -8.93
C LEU A 18 11.16 -7.96 -10.41
N GLN A 19 12.43 -7.76 -10.73
CA GLN A 19 12.92 -7.90 -12.11
C GLN A 19 12.80 -9.34 -12.63
N GLU A 20 13.00 -10.33 -11.76
CA GLU A 20 12.93 -11.75 -12.11
C GLU A 20 11.49 -12.26 -12.23
N HIS A 21 10.60 -11.84 -11.34
CA HIS A 21 9.30 -12.48 -11.16
C HIS A 21 8.10 -11.60 -11.51
N TYR A 22 8.26 -10.28 -11.62
CA TYR A 22 7.14 -9.42 -11.97
C TYR A 22 6.76 -9.60 -13.45
N PRO A 23 5.51 -9.96 -13.77
CA PRO A 23 5.13 -10.31 -15.14
C PRO A 23 5.06 -9.11 -16.09
N GLY A 24 5.10 -7.88 -15.58
CA GLY A 24 5.04 -6.66 -16.38
C GLY A 24 6.39 -6.26 -16.97
N ALA A 25 6.37 -5.59 -18.12
CA ALA A 25 7.58 -5.16 -18.83
C ALA A 25 8.48 -4.19 -18.04
N ASN A 26 7.95 -3.54 -17.00
CA ASN A 26 8.71 -2.66 -16.12
C ASN A 26 8.33 -2.95 -14.66
N TYR A 27 9.30 -3.42 -13.89
CA TYR A 27 9.12 -3.77 -12.48
C TYR A 27 8.53 -2.64 -11.63
N ARG A 28 8.72 -1.37 -12.03
CA ARG A 28 8.16 -0.21 -11.32
C ARG A 28 6.63 -0.19 -11.36
N GLN A 29 6.00 -0.82 -12.34
CA GLN A 29 4.54 -0.95 -12.42
C GLN A 29 3.96 -1.74 -11.24
N ALA A 30 4.76 -2.58 -10.56
CA ALA A 30 4.34 -3.29 -9.35
C ALA A 30 3.86 -2.32 -8.26
N TYR A 31 4.51 -1.15 -8.13
CA TYR A 31 4.10 -0.13 -7.16
C TYR A 31 2.78 0.53 -7.53
N ASP A 32 2.49 0.72 -8.83
CA ASP A 32 1.21 1.25 -9.31
C ASP A 32 0.07 0.25 -9.09
N ASP A 33 0.33 -1.05 -9.31
CA ASP A 33 -0.67 -2.10 -9.09
C ASP A 33 -0.97 -2.29 -7.60
N LEU A 34 0.06 -2.26 -6.74
CA LEU A 34 -0.12 -2.20 -5.29
C LEU A 34 -0.90 -0.95 -4.88
N ARG A 35 -0.62 0.21 -5.48
CA ARG A 35 -1.36 1.45 -5.20
C ARG A 35 -2.85 1.31 -5.54
N ARG A 36 -3.19 0.71 -6.69
CA ARG A 36 -4.58 0.44 -7.08
C ARG A 36 -5.25 -0.54 -6.12
N PHE A 37 -4.53 -1.60 -5.74
CA PHE A 37 -5.00 -2.59 -4.78
C PHE A 37 -5.31 -1.94 -3.42
N PHE A 38 -4.35 -1.23 -2.83
CA PHE A 38 -4.53 -0.56 -1.54
C PHE A 38 -5.65 0.49 -1.57
N LYS A 39 -5.77 1.26 -2.67
CA LYS A 39 -6.88 2.20 -2.84
C LYS A 39 -8.25 1.49 -2.81
N LYS A 40 -8.38 0.34 -3.46
CA LYS A 40 -9.61 -0.48 -3.40
C LYS A 40 -9.93 -0.97 -1.98
N HIS A 41 -8.90 -1.14 -1.15
CA HIS A 41 -9.00 -1.53 0.25
C HIS A 41 -9.02 -0.34 1.23
N ARG A 42 -9.32 0.88 0.75
CA ARG A 42 -9.45 2.08 1.57
C ARG A 42 -8.14 2.44 2.28
N PHE A 43 -7.01 2.26 1.61
CA PHE A 43 -5.71 2.78 2.01
C PHE A 43 -5.23 3.87 1.04
N LEU A 44 -4.94 5.05 1.58
CA LEU A 44 -4.41 6.18 0.85
C LEU A 44 -2.89 6.10 0.77
N HIS A 45 -2.36 6.29 -0.44
CA HIS A 45 -0.93 6.43 -0.67
C HIS A 45 -0.42 7.74 -0.08
N ARG A 46 0.71 7.69 0.63
CA ARG A 46 1.40 8.87 1.14
C ARG A 46 2.66 9.19 0.35
N GLN A 47 3.65 8.31 0.47
CA GLN A 47 4.97 8.47 -0.14
C GLN A 47 5.63 7.09 -0.25
N GLY A 48 6.31 6.83 -1.37
CA GLY A 48 7.01 5.55 -1.58
C GLY A 48 6.08 4.36 -1.37
N SER A 49 6.48 3.46 -0.48
CA SER A 49 5.74 2.26 -0.06
C SER A 49 4.84 2.46 1.16
N GLY A 50 4.58 3.70 1.57
CA GLY A 50 3.77 4.03 2.75
C GLY A 50 2.30 4.34 2.44
N TYR A 51 1.41 3.73 3.22
CA TYR A 51 -0.04 3.86 3.12
C TYR A 51 -0.71 4.05 4.50
N ILE A 52 -1.87 4.72 4.52
CA ILE A 52 -2.69 4.91 5.73
C ILE A 52 -4.17 4.58 5.43
N SER A 53 -4.88 3.94 6.36
CA SER A 53 -6.30 3.64 6.19
C SER A 53 -7.16 4.91 6.12
N GLU A 54 -8.18 4.93 5.26
CA GLU A 54 -9.21 5.98 5.22
C GLU A 54 -10.17 5.88 6.42
N ASP A 55 -10.40 4.67 6.92
CA ASP A 55 -11.38 4.43 7.96
C ASP A 55 -10.82 4.65 9.36
N ASN A 56 -11.68 5.26 10.19
CA ASN A 56 -11.60 5.13 11.64
C ASN A 56 -12.03 3.71 11.97
N TRP A 57 -11.08 2.87 12.38
CA TRP A 57 -11.48 1.62 13.01
C TRP A 57 -12.08 1.98 14.38
N ILE A 58 -13.40 1.95 14.50
CA ILE A 58 -14.04 2.01 15.80
C ILE A 58 -13.68 0.68 16.47
N CYS A 59 -12.81 0.72 17.48
CA CYS A 59 -12.63 -0.41 18.36
C CYS A 59 -13.91 -0.58 19.18
N SER A 60 -14.80 -1.47 18.72
CA SER A 60 -15.91 -2.01 19.50
C SER A 60 -15.40 -3.01 20.53
#